data_AF-A0A2E2Q219-F1
#
_entry.id   AF-A0A2E2Q219-F1
#
_cell.length_a   1.000
_cell.length_b   1.000
_cell.length_c   1.000
_cell.angle_alpha   90.00
_cell.angle_beta   90.00
_cell.angle_gamma   90.00
#
_symmetry.space_group_name_H-M   'P 1'
#
loop_
_entity.id
_entity.type
_entity.pdbx_description
1 polymer ?
#
loop_
_entity_poly.entity_id
_entity_poly.type
_entity_poly.pdbx_seq_one_letter_code
_entity_poly.pdbx_strand_id
1 'polypeptide(L)'
;MRYQFIHNDDGLVDVSLDDDLPLIQHALEDSLGTRPPRGAPQDGPSTYWLDHAITGLRERMESGGSEPFASGNITYLQLRGDWVEARLDVDPIDSDIVDRVEATDLLELLTQWRTVVLEASPEAASRVPPPRPARPMPPST
;
A
#
# COMPACT_ATOMS: atom_id res chain seq x y z
N MET A 1 -9.33 3.34 -13.92
CA MET A 1 -7.86 3.62 -13.92
C MET A 1 -7.14 2.59 -14.81
N ARG A 2 -6.18 3.01 -15.64
CA ARG A 2 -5.35 2.13 -16.50
C ARG A 2 -3.95 1.94 -15.94
N TYR A 3 -3.46 0.71 -15.95
CA TYR A 3 -2.19 0.33 -15.36
C TYR A 3 -1.64 -0.95 -15.98
N GLN A 4 -0.34 -1.17 -15.78
CA GLN A 4 0.37 -2.39 -16.14
C GLN A 4 1.24 -2.88 -14.98
N PHE A 5 1.43 -4.19 -14.90
CA PHE A 5 2.34 -4.83 -13.95
C PHE A 5 3.67 -5.14 -14.63
N ILE A 6 4.77 -4.78 -13.97
CA ILE A 6 6.13 -4.92 -14.49
C ILE A 6 6.89 -5.85 -13.57
N HIS A 7 7.34 -6.98 -14.11
CA HIS A 7 8.30 -7.85 -13.42
C HIS A 7 9.70 -7.29 -13.62
N ASN A 8 10.39 -6.95 -12.53
CA ASN A 8 11.75 -6.44 -12.60
C ASN A 8 12.81 -7.54 -12.42
N ASP A 9 14.07 -7.19 -12.67
CA ASP A 9 15.20 -8.12 -12.61
C ASP A 9 15.45 -8.67 -11.18
N ASP A 10 14.90 -8.02 -10.15
CA ASP A 10 14.94 -8.47 -8.76
C ASP A 10 13.82 -9.48 -8.43
N GLY A 11 12.97 -9.83 -9.40
CA GLY A 11 11.83 -10.73 -9.22
C GLY A 11 10.66 -10.11 -8.46
N LEU A 12 10.66 -8.78 -8.32
CA LEU A 12 9.55 -8.02 -7.76
C LEU A 12 8.54 -7.68 -8.86
N VAL A 13 7.32 -7.36 -8.42
CA VAL A 13 6.26 -6.88 -9.31
C VAL A 13 5.98 -5.44 -8.94
N ASP A 14 6.23 -4.53 -9.87
CA ASP A 14 5.93 -3.11 -9.76
C ASP A 14 4.66 -2.78 -10.56
N VAL A 15 4.07 -1.62 -10.28
CA VAL A 15 2.92 -1.10 -11.03
C VAL A 15 3.28 0.23 -11.69
N SER A 16 2.85 0.38 -12.94
CA SER A 16 2.95 1.64 -13.68
C SER A 16 1.55 2.05 -14.10
N LEU A 17 1.15 3.26 -13.77
CA LEU A 17 -0.10 3.86 -14.23
C LEU A 17 0.09 4.43 -15.64
N ASP A 18 -0.91 4.24 -16.50
CA ASP A 18 -0.93 4.81 -17.86
C ASP A 18 -1.63 6.18 -17.92
N ASP A 19 -2.40 6.51 -16.88
CA ASP A 19 -3.08 7.79 -16.74
C ASP A 19 -2.12 8.84 -16.12
N ASP A 20 -2.36 10.12 -16.39
CA ASP A 20 -1.57 11.24 -15.84
C ASP A 20 -1.93 11.48 -14.36
N LEU A 21 -1.41 10.60 -13.50
CA LEU A 21 -1.63 10.58 -12.04
C LEU A 21 -0.29 10.45 -11.29
N PRO A 22 0.62 11.43 -11.43
CA PRO A 22 1.98 11.34 -10.91
C PRO A 22 2.06 11.20 -9.39
N LEU A 23 1.15 11.80 -8.62
CA LEU A 23 1.13 11.67 -7.16
C LEU A 23 0.59 10.31 -6.73
N ILE A 24 -0.38 9.72 -7.44
CA ILE A 24 -0.80 8.34 -7.16
C ILE A 24 0.37 7.40 -7.47
N GLN A 25 1.01 7.53 -8.63
CA GLN A 25 2.19 6.71 -8.98
C GLN A 25 3.26 6.81 -7.88
N HIS A 26 3.60 8.02 -7.47
CA HIS A 26 4.60 8.23 -6.42
C HIS A 26 4.16 7.64 -5.07
N ALA A 27 2.90 7.77 -4.69
CA ALA A 27 2.38 7.21 -3.45
C ALA A 27 2.37 5.67 -3.46
N LEU A 28 2.10 5.05 -4.61
CA LEU A 28 2.21 3.60 -4.78
C LEU A 28 3.67 3.14 -4.63
N GLU A 29 4.63 3.87 -5.19
CA GLU A 29 6.06 3.56 -5.09
C GLU A 29 6.64 3.78 -3.68
N ASP A 30 6.16 4.82 -2.97
CA ASP A 30 6.69 5.23 -1.68
C ASP A 30 6.04 4.49 -0.50
N SER A 31 4.73 4.23 -0.59
CA SER A 31 3.93 3.62 0.50
C SER A 31 3.73 2.12 0.32
N LEU A 32 3.77 1.64 -0.92
CA LEU A 32 3.49 0.24 -1.26
C LEU A 32 4.67 -0.36 -2.01
N GLY A 33 4.54 -1.65 -2.29
CA GLY A 33 5.55 -2.38 -3.03
C GLY A 33 5.56 -3.84 -2.65
N THR A 34 6.33 -4.59 -3.40
CA THR A 34 6.41 -6.04 -3.25
C THR A 34 7.70 -6.47 -2.56
N ARG A 35 8.53 -5.53 -2.12
CA ARG A 35 9.67 -5.84 -1.27
C ARG A 35 9.19 -6.25 0.13
N PRO A 36 9.73 -7.33 0.72
CA PRO A 36 9.36 -7.73 2.07
C PRO A 36 9.70 -6.63 3.10
N PRO A 37 8.83 -6.42 4.10
CA PRO A 37 9.11 -5.48 5.19
C PRO A 37 10.35 -5.91 5.98
N ARG A 38 10.97 -4.95 6.67
CA ARG A 38 12.13 -5.22 7.52
C ARG A 38 11.80 -6.31 8.56
N GLY A 39 12.64 -7.34 8.61
CA GLY A 39 12.51 -8.47 9.54
C GLY A 39 11.80 -9.69 8.95
N ALA A 40 11.18 -9.59 7.78
CA ALA A 40 10.67 -10.75 7.03
C ALA A 40 11.80 -11.44 6.23
N PRO A 41 11.61 -12.69 5.78
CA PRO A 41 12.47 -13.30 4.75
C PRO A 41 12.60 -12.40 3.52
N GLN A 42 13.82 -12.27 3.00
CA GLN A 42 14.18 -11.34 1.91
C GLN A 42 14.46 -12.05 0.58
N ASP A 43 14.07 -13.31 0.46
CA ASP A 43 14.37 -14.22 -0.65
C ASP A 43 13.31 -14.19 -1.77
N GLY A 44 12.60 -13.07 -1.92
CA GLY A 44 11.60 -12.89 -2.97
C GLY A 44 10.55 -11.83 -2.60
N PRO A 45 9.50 -11.68 -3.42
CA PRO A 45 8.47 -10.67 -3.19
C PRO A 45 7.57 -11.02 -2.00
N SER A 46 6.90 -10.02 -1.44
CA SER A 46 5.94 -10.12 -0.36
C SER A 46 4.66 -9.35 -0.71
N THR A 47 3.51 -9.86 -0.30
CA THR A 47 2.23 -9.14 -0.41
C THR A 47 1.92 -8.26 0.80
N TYR A 48 2.80 -8.23 1.81
CA TYR A 48 2.51 -7.62 3.13
C TYR A 48 1.93 -6.20 3.06
N TRP A 49 2.56 -5.30 2.31
CA TRP A 49 2.09 -3.91 2.19
C TRP A 49 0.80 -3.79 1.39
N LEU A 50 0.62 -4.64 0.37
CA LEU A 50 -0.63 -4.73 -0.39
C LEU A 50 -1.77 -5.23 0.49
N ASP A 51 -1.54 -6.29 1.28
CA ASP A 51 -2.52 -6.84 2.22
C ASP A 51 -2.95 -5.80 3.26
N HIS A 52 -1.99 -5.05 3.80
CA HIS A 52 -2.24 -3.97 4.75
C HIS A 52 -3.08 -2.85 4.13
N ALA A 53 -2.72 -2.40 2.91
CA ALA A 53 -3.44 -1.33 2.22
C ALA A 53 -4.84 -1.75 1.78
N ILE A 54 -5.02 -2.98 1.28
CA ILE A 54 -6.33 -3.53 0.91
C ILE A 54 -7.25 -3.60 2.13
N THR A 55 -6.73 -4.11 3.25
CA THR A 55 -7.50 -4.21 4.50
C THR A 55 -7.85 -2.82 5.00
N GLY A 56 -6.86 -1.92 5.07
CA GLY A 56 -7.06 -0.55 5.49
C GLY A 56 -8.11 0.17 4.63
N LEU A 57 -7.98 0.14 3.31
CA LEU A 57 -8.93 0.80 2.41
C LEU A 57 -10.36 0.27 2.60
N ARG A 58 -10.55 -1.05 2.68
CA ARG A 58 -11.87 -1.65 2.95
C ARG A 58 -12.46 -1.17 4.26
N GLU A 59 -11.69 -1.16 5.34
CA GLU A 59 -12.14 -0.65 6.64
C GLU A 59 -12.58 0.81 6.57
N ARG A 60 -11.88 1.67 5.81
CA ARG A 60 -12.27 3.10 5.67
C ARG A 60 -13.52 3.24 4.81
N MET A 61 -13.66 2.44 3.75
CA MET A 61 -14.87 2.43 2.92
C MET A 61 -16.11 2.01 3.73
N GLU A 62 -15.95 1.10 4.69
CA GLU A 62 -17.03 0.66 5.57
C GLU A 62 -17.34 1.65 6.72
N SER A 63 -16.30 2.20 7.35
CA SER A 63 -16.43 3.05 8.54
C SER A 63 -16.56 4.56 8.24
N GLY A 64 -16.21 4.99 7.04
CA GLY A 64 -16.06 6.41 6.69
C GLY A 64 -14.81 7.06 7.31
N GLY A 65 -13.83 6.26 7.74
CA GLY A 65 -12.55 6.73 8.28
C GLY A 65 -11.81 7.61 7.26
N SER A 66 -11.12 8.64 7.76
CA SER A 66 -10.37 9.60 6.92
C SER A 66 -8.87 9.62 7.23
N GLU A 67 -8.44 8.80 8.18
CA GLU A 67 -7.04 8.54 8.44
C GLU A 67 -6.38 7.79 7.27
N PRO A 68 -5.08 8.04 7.00
CA PRO A 68 -4.36 7.30 5.97
C PRO A 68 -4.43 5.80 6.17
N PHE A 69 -4.60 5.05 5.07
CA PHE A 69 -4.57 3.59 5.06
C PHE A 69 -3.25 3.02 4.54
N ALA A 70 -2.47 3.86 3.85
CA ALA A 70 -1.10 3.60 3.46
C ALA A 70 -0.29 4.90 3.57
N SER A 71 0.95 4.80 4.03
CA SER A 71 1.86 5.93 4.20
C SER A 71 3.29 5.45 3.97
N GLY A 72 4.03 6.24 3.18
CA GLY A 72 5.41 6.02 2.82
C GLY A 72 6.33 6.97 3.59
N ASN A 73 7.39 7.43 2.94
CA ASN A 73 8.35 8.35 3.53
C ASN A 73 7.89 9.80 3.44
N ILE A 74 7.25 10.19 2.34
CA ILE A 74 6.82 11.57 2.08
C ILE A 74 5.41 11.67 1.52
N THR A 75 4.77 10.54 1.20
CA THR A 75 3.40 10.48 0.71
C THR A 75 2.51 9.59 1.54
N TYR A 76 1.20 9.81 1.41
CA TYR A 76 0.20 8.92 1.96
C TYR A 76 -1.05 8.87 1.08
N LEU A 77 -1.82 7.79 1.27
CA LEU A 77 -3.11 7.55 0.65
C LEU A 77 -4.20 7.60 1.71
N GLN A 78 -5.24 8.39 1.46
CA GLN A 78 -6.38 8.54 2.37
C GLN A 78 -7.70 8.47 1.59
N LEU A 79 -8.76 7.99 2.26
CA LEU A 79 -10.12 8.01 1.72
C LEU A 79 -10.80 9.35 2.04
N ARG A 80 -11.47 9.95 1.05
CA ARG A 80 -12.29 11.16 1.16
C ARG A 80 -13.60 10.95 0.39
N GLY A 81 -14.62 10.49 1.10
CA GLY A 81 -15.87 10.04 0.46
C GLY A 81 -15.60 8.79 -0.38
N ASP A 82 -15.96 8.83 -1.66
CA ASP A 82 -15.75 7.73 -2.61
C ASP A 82 -14.39 7.79 -3.33
N TRP A 83 -13.57 8.79 -3.01
CA TRP A 83 -12.29 9.05 -3.68
C TRP A 83 -11.12 8.74 -2.76
N VAL A 84 -10.08 8.14 -3.31
CA VAL A 84 -8.78 8.08 -2.67
C VAL A 84 -7.92 9.22 -3.20
N GLU A 85 -7.31 9.96 -2.29
CA GLU A 85 -6.35 11.02 -2.60
C GLU A 85 -4.93 10.57 -2.28
N ALA A 86 -4.00 10.80 -3.20
CA ALA A 86 -2.57 10.81 -2.90
C ALA A 86 -2.13 12.21 -2.47
N ARG A 87 -1.38 12.29 -1.38
CA ARG A 87 -0.94 13.55 -0.76
C ARG A 87 0.51 13.47 -0.32
N LEU A 88 1.13 14.64 -0.19
CA LEU A 88 2.46 14.82 0.39
C LEU A 88 2.34 15.17 1.88
N ASP A 89 3.18 14.56 2.73
CA ASP A 89 3.21 14.85 4.17
C ASP A 89 3.67 16.29 4.50
N VAL A 90 4.42 16.90 3.58
CA VAL A 90 4.95 18.26 3.73
C VAL A 90 3.94 19.34 3.37
N ASP A 91 2.86 18.97 2.68
CA ASP A 91 1.84 19.91 2.25
C ASP A 91 0.81 20.16 3.36
N PRO A 92 0.23 21.37 3.43
CA PRO A 92 -0.91 21.62 4.29
C PRO A 92 -2.08 20.66 4.01
N ILE A 93 -2.86 20.35 5.05
CA ILE A 93 -4.03 19.46 4.94
C ILE A 93 -5.06 19.99 3.94
N ASP A 94 -5.12 21.30 3.72
CA ASP A 94 -5.99 21.99 2.76
C ASP A 94 -5.33 22.24 1.39
N SER A 95 -4.18 21.61 1.10
CA SER A 95 -3.58 21.65 -0.24
C SER A 95 -4.53 21.07 -1.29
N ASP A 96 -4.69 21.81 -2.39
CA ASP A 96 -5.44 21.39 -3.58
C ASP A 96 -4.57 20.52 -4.52
N ILE A 97 -3.27 20.38 -4.24
CA ILE A 97 -2.33 19.58 -5.03
C ILE A 97 -2.50 18.11 -4.63
N VAL A 98 -3.49 17.47 -5.24
CA VAL A 98 -3.80 16.06 -5.02
C VAL A 98 -4.19 15.39 -6.34
N ASP A 99 -3.74 14.16 -6.52
CA ASP A 99 -4.37 13.26 -7.48
C ASP A 99 -5.45 12.45 -6.77
N ARG A 100 -6.53 12.17 -7.48
CA ARG A 100 -7.66 11.42 -6.96
C ARG A 100 -8.09 10.31 -7.91
N VAL A 101 -8.45 9.17 -7.34
CA VAL A 101 -9.01 8.01 -8.06
C VAL A 101 -10.21 7.47 -7.29
N GLU A 102 -11.11 6.78 -7.96
CA GLU A 102 -12.21 6.11 -7.26
C GLU A 102 -11.65 5.04 -6.33
N ALA A 103 -12.21 4.93 -5.11
CA ALA A 103 -11.76 3.96 -4.12
C ALA A 103 -11.89 2.52 -4.63
N THR A 104 -12.94 2.25 -5.41
CA THR A 104 -13.18 0.96 -6.07
C THR A 104 -12.11 0.63 -7.11
N ASP A 105 -11.72 1.60 -7.94
CA ASP A 105 -10.67 1.45 -8.95
C ASP A 105 -9.31 1.13 -8.29
N LEU A 106 -8.97 1.85 -7.22
CA LEU A 106 -7.72 1.59 -6.50
C LEU A 106 -7.75 0.23 -5.79
N LEU A 107 -8.86 -0.12 -5.15
CA LEU A 107 -9.01 -1.43 -4.50
C LEU A 107 -8.87 -2.57 -5.52
N GLU A 108 -9.43 -2.40 -6.72
CA GLU A 108 -9.27 -3.34 -7.82
C GLU A 108 -7.79 -3.47 -8.22
N LEU A 109 -7.09 -2.36 -8.48
CA LEU A 109 -5.65 -2.38 -8.80
C LEU A 109 -4.86 -3.13 -7.72
N LEU A 110 -5.04 -2.80 -6.44
CA LEU A 110 -4.30 -3.42 -5.34
C LEU A 110 -4.57 -4.94 -5.27
N THR A 111 -5.83 -5.33 -5.48
CA THR A 111 -6.24 -6.74 -5.48
C THR A 111 -5.63 -7.49 -6.66
N GLN A 112 -5.62 -6.89 -7.85
CA GLN A 112 -4.99 -7.50 -9.04
C GLN A 112 -3.47 -7.58 -8.89
N TRP A 113 -2.83 -6.52 -8.38
CA TRP A 113 -1.39 -6.51 -8.11
C TRP A 113 -1.00 -7.64 -7.15
N ARG A 114 -1.75 -7.80 -6.06
CA ARG A 114 -1.58 -8.90 -5.12
C ARG A 114 -1.68 -10.27 -5.80
N THR A 115 -2.66 -10.46 -6.69
CA THR A 115 -2.84 -11.72 -7.43
C THR A 115 -1.62 -12.02 -8.30
N VAL A 116 -1.14 -11.04 -9.08
CA VAL A 116 0.05 -11.20 -9.94
C VAL A 116 1.30 -11.56 -9.14
N VAL A 117 1.47 -10.97 -7.95
CA VAL A 117 2.57 -11.31 -7.04
C VAL A 117 2.49 -12.77 -6.59
N LEU A 118 1.30 -13.25 -6.24
CA LEU A 118 1.09 -14.63 -5.78
C LEU A 118 1.21 -15.67 -6.90
N GLU A 119 0.86 -15.29 -8.13
CA GLU A 119 1.10 -16.12 -9.31
C GLU A 119 2.60 -16.28 -9.59
N ALA A 120 3.38 -15.21 -9.38
CA ALA A 120 4.84 -15.24 -9.55
C ALA A 120 5.57 -15.94 -8.38
N SER A 121 5.09 -15.77 -7.14
CA SER A 121 5.62 -16.44 -5.95
C SER A 121 4.49 -16.75 -4.96
N PRO A 122 4.00 -18.01 -4.92
CA PRO A 122 2.95 -18.43 -4.00
C PRO A 122 3.30 -18.22 -2.52
N GLU A 123 4.60 -18.23 -2.18
CA GLU A 123 5.09 -18.01 -0.82
C GLU A 123 5.08 -16.54 -0.39
N ALA A 124 4.81 -15.59 -1.29
CA ALA A 124 4.87 -14.16 -1.01
C ALA A 124 3.97 -13.72 0.17
N ALA A 125 2.81 -14.36 0.34
CA ALA A 125 1.91 -14.11 1.47
C ALA A 125 2.50 -14.51 2.83
N SER A 126 3.50 -15.40 2.85
CA SER A 126 4.14 -15.87 4.09
C SER A 126 5.35 -15.03 4.51
N ARG A 127 5.83 -14.14 3.63
CA ARG A 127 6.99 -13.27 3.89
C ARG A 127 6.58 -12.05 4.71
N VAL A 128 6.15 -12.30 5.94
CA VAL A 128 5.74 -11.30 6.93
C VAL A 128 6.78 -11.20 8.06
N PRO A 129 6.88 -10.05 8.76
CA PRO A 129 7.77 -9.93 9.91
C PRO A 129 7.38 -10.93 11.01
N PRO A 130 8.35 -11.44 11.80
CA PRO A 130 8.03 -12.24 12.96
C PRO A 130 7.20 -11.42 13.96
N PRO A 131 6.34 -12.07 14.76
CA PRO A 131 5.62 -11.41 15.84
C PRO A 131 6.60 -10.67 16.74
N ARG A 132 6.29 -9.42 17.12
CA ARG A 132 7.13 -8.69 18.07
C ARG A 132 7.23 -9.51 19.37
N PRO A 133 8.42 -9.68 19.96
CA PRO A 133 8.54 -10.36 21.23
C PRO A 133 7.68 -9.64 22.27
N ALA A 134 6.84 -10.39 22.98
CA ALA A 134 6.03 -9.84 24.05
C ALA A 134 6.95 -9.21 25.09
N ARG A 135 6.86 -7.88 25.27
CA ARG A 135 7.50 -7.23 26.41
C ARG A 135 6.64 -7.55 27.63
N PRO A 136 7.16 -8.27 28.64
CA PRO A 136 6.41 -8.45 29.88
C PRO A 136 6.14 -7.06 30.46
N MET A 137 4.87 -6.78 30.79
CA MET A 137 4.56 -5.55 31.52
C MET A 137 5.23 -5.63 32.90
N PRO A 138 5.91 -4.56 33.36
CA PRO A 138 6.35 -4.52 34.74
C PRO A 138 5.14 -4.64 35.67
N PRO A 139 5.29 -5.30 36.83
CA PRO A 139 4.20 -5.41 37.80
C PRO A 139 3.75 -4.00 38.22
N SER A 140 2.44 -3.76 38.19
CA SER A 140 1.84 -2.55 38.76
C SER A 140 2.26 -2.46 40.24
N THR A 141 2.97 -1.40 40.60
CA THR A 141 3.37 -1.12 41.99
C THR A 141 2.34 -0.26 42.68
#